data_AF-A0A1Z8WQN7-F1
#
_entry.id   AF-A0A1Z8WQN7-F1
#
_cell.length_a   1.000
_cell.length_b   1.000
_cell.length_c   1.000
_cell.angle_alpha   90.00
_cell.angle_beta   90.00
_cell.angle_gamma   90.00
#
_symmetry.space_group_name_H-M   'P 1'
#
loop_
_entity.id
_entity.type
_entity.pdbx_description
1 polymer ?
#
loop_
_entity_poly.entity_id
_entity_poly.type
_entity_poly.pdbx_seq_one_letter_code
_entity_poly.pdbx_strand_id
1 'polypeptide(L)'
;MNKFFLTVIFIVTSFPLFSSSPISIMKYIEQNDITQPRQMASVFQRCSGYFAASYKFLPEDDPKLGKVKQQSIQLGETAAVLSQFLLEKESSVAIQDLRNINVEQIKFYSDHYLQMLQSAESKSGSPLSSETSETLTSCVRFVRYGSQKLLSGDSENTGE
;
A
#
# COMPACT_ATOMS: atom_id res chain seq x y z
N MET A 1 47.31 11.28 -5.50
CA MET A 1 46.37 10.42 -6.27
C MET A 1 45.36 9.81 -5.31
N ASN A 2 44.08 10.07 -5.59
CA ASN A 2 42.90 9.95 -4.72
C ASN A 2 42.60 8.53 -4.22
N LYS A 3 42.47 8.37 -2.89
CA LYS A 3 41.85 7.21 -2.22
C LYS A 3 40.71 7.63 -1.28
N PHE A 4 39.86 8.58 -1.71
CA PHE A 4 38.79 9.12 -0.86
C PHE A 4 37.36 9.02 -1.43
N PHE A 5 37.18 8.37 -2.59
CA PHE A 5 35.86 8.39 -3.27
C PHE A 5 35.04 7.10 -3.19
N LEU A 6 35.53 6.03 -2.56
CA LEU A 6 34.82 4.73 -2.59
C LEU A 6 33.94 4.43 -1.36
N THR A 7 33.93 5.25 -0.32
CA THR A 7 33.28 4.90 0.95
C THR A 7 31.93 5.60 1.18
N VAL A 8 31.51 6.51 0.28
CA VAL A 8 30.29 7.33 0.50
C VAL A 8 29.05 6.76 -0.23
N ILE A 9 29.22 5.85 -1.21
CA ILE A 9 28.08 5.34 -2.01
C ILE A 9 27.31 4.21 -1.31
N PHE A 10 27.86 3.59 -0.25
CA PHE A 10 27.19 2.48 0.44
C PHE A 10 26.25 2.87 1.59
N ILE A 11 26.13 4.17 1.90
CA ILE A 11 25.41 4.65 3.09
C ILE A 11 23.98 5.16 2.77
N VAL A 12 23.60 5.33 1.50
CA VAL A 12 22.28 5.90 1.14
C VAL A 12 21.26 4.88 0.62
N THR A 13 21.68 3.67 0.23
CA THR A 13 20.75 2.64 -0.30
C THR A 13 20.32 1.59 0.74
N SER A 14 20.88 1.64 1.94
CA SER A 14 20.43 0.82 3.07
C SER A 14 19.40 1.60 3.87
N PHE A 15 18.29 1.99 3.25
CA PHE A 15 17.06 2.16 4.04
C PHE A 15 16.87 0.82 4.76
N PRO A 16 16.74 0.79 6.09
CA PRO A 16 16.47 -0.44 6.79
C PRO A 16 15.10 -0.96 6.34
N LEU A 17 15.09 -1.80 5.30
CA LEU A 17 13.91 -2.53 4.82
C LEU A 17 13.45 -3.59 5.83
N PHE A 18 14.20 -3.79 6.91
CA PHE A 18 13.94 -4.80 7.91
C PHE A 18 14.33 -4.25 9.29
N SER A 19 13.34 -3.89 10.12
CA SER A 19 13.39 -3.95 11.61
C SER A 19 12.21 -3.23 12.30
N SER A 20 11.07 -3.04 11.65
CA SER A 20 9.81 -2.88 12.37
C SER A 20 8.73 -3.60 11.60
N SER A 21 7.91 -4.39 12.29
CA SER A 21 6.67 -4.90 11.71
C SER A 21 5.95 -3.72 11.06
N PRO A 22 5.50 -3.84 9.80
CA PRO A 22 4.75 -2.78 9.15
C PRO A 22 3.68 -2.25 10.10
N ILE A 23 3.71 -0.95 10.37
CA ILE A 23 2.62 -0.33 11.13
C ILE A 23 1.31 -0.51 10.35
N SER A 24 0.19 -0.55 11.09
CA SER A 24 -1.14 -0.62 10.46
C SER A 24 -1.34 0.56 9.50
N ILE A 25 -2.21 0.38 8.52
CA ILE A 25 -2.48 1.39 7.48
C ILE A 25 -2.96 2.69 8.12
N MET A 26 -3.86 2.59 9.10
CA MET A 26 -4.38 3.74 9.85
C MET A 26 -3.27 4.48 10.58
N LYS A 27 -2.40 3.74 11.28
CA LYS A 27 -1.25 4.33 11.99
C LYS A 27 -0.28 5.00 11.02
N TYR A 28 -0.09 4.45 9.82
CA TYR A 28 0.74 5.09 8.79
C TYR A 28 0.14 6.43 8.36
N ILE A 29 -1.17 6.49 8.12
CA ILE A 29 -1.87 7.71 7.73
C ILE A 29 -1.77 8.78 8.82
N GLU A 30 -1.89 8.41 10.09
CA GLU A 30 -1.79 9.35 11.22
C GLU A 30 -0.38 9.93 11.39
N GLN A 31 0.65 9.14 11.07
CA GLN A 31 2.05 9.50 11.32
C GLN A 31 2.73 10.21 10.14
N ASN A 32 2.11 10.23 8.96
CA ASN A 32 2.73 10.74 7.74
C ASN A 32 1.84 11.76 7.04
N ASP A 33 2.46 12.76 6.44
CA ASP A 33 1.78 13.72 5.58
C ASP A 33 1.40 13.06 4.24
N ILE A 34 0.16 12.56 4.18
CA ILE A 34 -0.39 11.87 3.00
C ILE A 34 -0.74 12.82 1.84
N THR A 35 -0.45 14.12 1.94
CA THR A 35 -0.52 15.03 0.79
C THR A 35 0.67 14.85 -0.15
N GLN A 36 1.80 14.35 0.37
CA GLN A 36 2.99 14.06 -0.43
C GLN A 36 2.77 12.84 -1.32
N PRO A 37 3.03 12.91 -2.64
CA PRO A 37 2.72 11.80 -3.55
C PRO A 37 3.40 10.49 -3.18
N ARG A 38 4.63 10.52 -2.67
CA ARG A 38 5.35 9.32 -2.20
C ARG A 38 4.69 8.67 -0.99
N GLN A 39 4.17 9.47 -0.06
CA GLN A 39 3.47 8.95 1.13
C GLN A 39 2.11 8.39 0.76
N MET A 40 1.38 9.08 -0.13
CA MET A 40 0.13 8.58 -0.68
C MET A 40 0.33 7.29 -1.50
N ALA A 41 1.42 7.17 -2.27
CA ALA A 41 1.79 5.95 -2.97
C ALA A 41 2.03 4.77 -2.02
N SER A 42 2.67 5.02 -0.87
CA SER A 42 2.88 4.03 0.20
C SER A 42 1.56 3.58 0.82
N VAL A 43 0.60 4.49 1.04
CA VAL A 43 -0.75 4.11 1.50
C VAL A 43 -1.44 3.21 0.48
N PHE A 44 -1.35 3.52 -0.81
CA PHE A 44 -1.92 2.66 -1.85
C PHE A 44 -1.23 1.30 -1.93
N GLN A 45 0.10 1.21 -1.78
CA GLN A 45 0.82 -0.07 -1.70
C GLN A 45 0.33 -0.92 -0.54
N ARG A 46 0.16 -0.32 0.63
CA ARG A 46 -0.34 -0.98 1.83
C ARG A 46 -1.77 -1.48 1.63
N CYS A 47 -2.65 -0.66 1.06
CA CYS A 47 -4.02 -1.07 0.76
C CYS A 47 -4.06 -2.16 -0.30
N SER A 48 -3.24 -2.08 -1.35
CA SER A 48 -3.12 -3.13 -2.36
C SER A 48 -2.68 -4.45 -1.72
N GLY A 49 -1.67 -4.43 -0.85
CA GLY A 49 -1.24 -5.58 -0.07
C GLY A 49 -2.34 -6.15 0.82
N TYR A 50 -3.09 -5.30 1.51
CA TYR A 50 -4.19 -5.71 2.39
C TYR A 50 -5.35 -6.34 1.61
N PHE A 51 -5.69 -5.81 0.44
CA PHE A 51 -6.67 -6.42 -0.45
C PHE A 51 -6.20 -7.76 -1.01
N ALA A 52 -4.93 -7.86 -1.43
CA ALA A 52 -4.35 -9.14 -1.87
C ALA A 52 -4.34 -10.19 -0.74
N ALA A 53 -4.02 -9.78 0.48
CA ALA A 53 -4.11 -10.64 1.66
C ALA A 53 -5.56 -11.08 1.93
N SER A 54 -6.52 -10.15 1.87
CA SER A 54 -7.95 -10.42 2.04
C SER A 54 -8.47 -11.41 0.98
N TYR A 55 -8.05 -11.26 -0.28
CA TYR A 55 -8.39 -12.20 -1.36
C TYR A 55 -7.86 -13.62 -1.08
N LYS A 56 -6.61 -13.74 -0.62
CA LYS A 56 -6.01 -15.03 -0.25
C LYS A 56 -6.70 -15.67 0.96
N PHE A 57 -7.11 -14.84 1.92
CA PHE A 57 -7.56 -15.28 3.24
C PHE A 57 -9.06 -15.60 3.32
N LEU A 58 -9.92 -14.75 2.73
CA LEU A 58 -11.37 -14.88 2.90
C LEU A 58 -11.92 -16.14 2.21
N PRO A 59 -12.91 -16.81 2.82
CA PRO A 59 -13.57 -17.97 2.22
C PRO A 59 -14.38 -17.56 0.97
N GLU A 60 -14.50 -18.49 0.03
CA GLU A 60 -15.27 -18.29 -1.21
C GLU A 60 -16.69 -18.88 -1.11
N ASP A 61 -16.88 -19.86 -0.24
CA ASP A 61 -18.13 -20.59 -0.01
C ASP A 61 -19.15 -19.81 0.84
N ASP A 62 -18.72 -18.81 1.62
CA ASP A 62 -19.62 -17.85 2.26
C ASP A 62 -20.09 -16.79 1.24
N PRO A 63 -21.41 -16.63 0.97
CA PRO A 63 -21.89 -15.70 -0.06
C PRO A 63 -21.58 -14.22 0.19
N LYS A 64 -21.42 -13.81 1.46
CA LYS A 64 -21.08 -12.42 1.80
C LYS A 64 -19.57 -12.21 1.70
N LEU A 65 -18.79 -13.11 2.30
CA LEU A 65 -17.33 -13.00 2.29
C LEU A 65 -16.73 -13.29 0.91
N GLY A 66 -17.33 -14.19 0.12
CA GLY A 66 -16.96 -14.45 -1.26
C GLY A 66 -17.10 -13.20 -2.15
N LYS A 67 -18.13 -12.36 -1.93
CA LYS A 67 -18.22 -11.07 -2.62
C LYS A 67 -17.09 -10.11 -2.23
N VAL A 68 -16.77 -10.04 -0.93
CA VAL A 68 -15.67 -9.20 -0.43
C VAL A 68 -14.33 -9.67 -0.97
N LYS A 69 -14.11 -11.00 -1.00
CA LYS A 69 -12.94 -11.65 -1.61
C LYS A 69 -12.78 -11.18 -3.06
N GLN A 70 -13.81 -11.34 -3.89
CA GLN A 70 -13.75 -10.96 -5.31
C GLN A 70 -13.60 -9.44 -5.50
N GLN A 71 -14.23 -8.60 -4.68
CA GLN A 71 -14.03 -7.15 -4.76
C GLN A 71 -12.60 -6.71 -4.37
N SER A 72 -11.95 -7.49 -3.50
CA SER A 72 -10.60 -7.17 -3.04
C SER A 72 -9.61 -7.18 -4.20
N ILE A 73 -9.72 -8.09 -5.18
CA ILE A 73 -8.74 -8.13 -6.29
C ILE A 73 -8.81 -6.86 -7.15
N GLN A 74 -10.01 -6.41 -7.51
CA GLN A 74 -10.22 -5.20 -8.33
C GLN A 74 -9.71 -3.94 -7.62
N LEU A 75 -10.01 -3.83 -6.32
CA LEU A 75 -9.54 -2.71 -5.51
C LEU A 75 -8.02 -2.76 -5.29
N GLY A 76 -7.46 -3.97 -5.15
CA GLY A 76 -6.03 -4.20 -5.01
C GLY A 76 -5.24 -3.77 -6.25
N GLU A 77 -5.73 -4.14 -7.44
CA GLU A 77 -5.16 -3.72 -8.73
C GLU A 77 -5.26 -2.21 -8.93
N THR A 78 -6.42 -1.63 -8.63
CA THR A 78 -6.62 -0.17 -8.70
C THR A 78 -5.61 0.56 -7.81
N ALA A 79 -5.46 0.13 -6.55
CA ALA A 79 -4.49 0.70 -5.64
C ALA A 79 -3.04 0.56 -6.14
N ALA A 80 -2.67 -0.59 -6.70
CA ALA A 80 -1.34 -0.81 -7.26
C ALA A 80 -1.02 0.18 -8.39
N VAL A 81 -1.97 0.42 -9.29
CA VAL A 81 -1.85 1.37 -10.40
C VAL A 81 -1.74 2.81 -9.88
N LEU A 82 -2.58 3.21 -8.92
CA LEU A 82 -2.52 4.55 -8.34
C LEU A 82 -1.19 4.81 -7.63
N SER A 83 -0.65 3.80 -6.93
CA SER A 83 0.67 3.90 -6.33
C SER A 83 1.75 4.11 -7.39
N GLN A 84 1.73 3.30 -8.46
CA GLN A 84 2.69 3.41 -9.55
C GLN A 84 2.67 4.80 -10.18
N PHE A 85 1.46 5.31 -10.47
CA PHE A 85 1.27 6.63 -11.04
C PHE A 85 1.89 7.74 -10.17
N LEU A 86 1.72 7.65 -8.85
CA LEU A 86 2.30 8.63 -7.93
C LEU A 86 3.81 8.50 -7.79
N LEU A 87 4.36 7.28 -7.83
CA LEU A 87 5.81 7.07 -7.82
C LEU A 87 6.47 7.63 -9.07
N GLU A 88 5.83 7.46 -10.24
CA GLU A 88 6.33 7.98 -11.52
C GLU A 88 6.35 9.52 -11.55
N LYS A 89 5.46 10.19 -10.82
CA LYS A 89 5.41 11.66 -10.76
C LYS A 89 6.58 12.31 -10.01
N GLU A 90 7.16 11.62 -9.03
CA GLU A 90 8.14 12.20 -8.09
C GLU A 90 9.59 11.74 -8.33
N SER A 91 9.85 10.97 -9.39
CA SER A 91 11.10 10.23 -9.50
C SER A 91 11.91 10.54 -10.75
N SER A 92 13.22 10.70 -10.55
CA SER A 92 14.24 10.64 -11.61
C SER A 92 14.70 9.20 -11.91
N VAL A 93 14.12 8.20 -11.23
CA VAL A 93 14.42 6.77 -11.41
C VAL A 93 13.70 6.25 -12.66
N ALA A 94 14.30 5.27 -13.33
CA ALA A 94 13.68 4.64 -14.49
C ALA A 94 12.34 3.99 -14.13
N ILE A 95 11.34 4.15 -15.01
CA ILE A 95 9.97 3.64 -14.81
C ILE A 95 9.95 2.15 -14.47
N GLN A 96 10.81 1.34 -15.11
CA GLN A 96 10.85 -0.09 -14.86
C GLN A 96 11.31 -0.42 -13.43
N ASP A 97 12.27 0.33 -12.88
CA ASP A 97 12.75 0.14 -11.52
C ASP A 97 11.66 0.55 -10.52
N LEU A 98 10.91 1.62 -10.80
CA LEU A 98 9.77 2.01 -9.98
C LEU A 98 8.68 0.94 -9.95
N ARG A 99 8.39 0.32 -11.10
CA ARG A 99 7.45 -0.81 -11.18
C ARG A 99 7.90 -1.98 -10.33
N ASN A 100 9.18 -2.35 -10.43
CA ASN A 100 9.75 -3.43 -9.63
C ASN A 100 9.66 -3.12 -8.13
N ILE A 101 10.01 -1.89 -7.73
CA ILE A 101 9.87 -1.42 -6.34
C ILE A 101 8.42 -1.52 -5.88
N ASN A 102 7.46 -1.06 -6.69
CA ASN A 102 6.05 -1.07 -6.34
C ASN A 102 5.52 -2.50 -6.12
N VAL A 103 5.83 -3.41 -7.04
CA VAL A 103 5.44 -4.82 -6.94
C VAL A 103 6.03 -5.48 -5.70
N GLU A 104 7.33 -5.28 -5.42
CA GLU A 104 7.97 -5.86 -4.24
C GLU A 104 7.41 -5.30 -2.93
N GLN A 105 7.09 -3.99 -2.87
CA GLN A 105 6.43 -3.40 -1.70
C GLN A 105 5.03 -3.97 -1.47
N ILE A 106 4.22 -4.10 -2.53
CA ILE A 106 2.88 -4.68 -2.43
C ILE A 106 2.96 -6.14 -1.94
N LYS A 107 3.91 -6.93 -2.47
CA LYS A 107 4.14 -8.30 -2.04
C LYS A 107 4.51 -8.36 -0.55
N PHE A 108 5.45 -7.53 -0.12
CA PHE A 108 5.86 -7.43 1.28
C PHE A 108 4.68 -7.12 2.21
N TYR A 109 3.83 -6.14 1.85
CA TYR A 109 2.63 -5.83 2.62
C TYR A 109 1.58 -6.95 2.57
N SER A 110 1.40 -7.62 1.43
CA SER A 110 0.47 -8.75 1.30
C SER A 110 0.83 -9.88 2.26
N ASP A 111 2.11 -10.27 2.30
CA ASP A 111 2.57 -11.36 3.16
C ASP A 111 2.43 -10.99 4.64
N HIS A 112 2.77 -9.75 4.99
CA HIS A 112 2.59 -9.26 6.36
C HIS A 112 1.11 -9.24 6.79
N TYR A 113 0.22 -8.68 5.97
CA TYR A 113 -1.19 -8.57 6.32
C TYR A 113 -1.89 -9.92 6.32
N LEU A 114 -1.45 -10.88 5.51
CA LEU A 114 -1.96 -12.26 5.58
C LEU A 114 -1.67 -12.88 6.96
N GLN A 115 -0.44 -12.73 7.47
CA GLN A 115 -0.09 -13.22 8.80
C GLN A 115 -0.92 -12.52 9.89
N MET A 116 -1.17 -11.21 9.76
CA MET A 116 -2.03 -10.47 10.68
C MET A 116 -3.46 -10.99 10.68
N LEU A 117 -4.06 -11.20 9.50
CA LEU A 117 -5.43 -11.71 9.35
C LEU A 117 -5.58 -13.09 9.98
N GLN A 118 -4.66 -14.00 9.69
CA GLN A 118 -4.62 -15.35 10.28
C GLN A 118 -4.48 -15.30 11.81
N SER A 119 -3.63 -14.40 12.34
CA SER A 119 -3.48 -14.20 13.78
C SER A 119 -4.75 -13.63 14.42
N ALA A 120 -5.42 -12.68 13.76
CA ALA A 120 -6.65 -12.06 14.24
C ALA A 120 -7.82 -13.06 14.27
N GLU A 121 -7.98 -13.89 13.24
CA GLU A 121 -8.97 -14.96 13.22
C GLU A 121 -8.68 -16.00 14.28
N SER A 122 -7.42 -16.44 14.43
CA SER A 122 -7.05 -17.40 15.48
C SER A 122 -7.43 -16.93 16.88
N LYS A 123 -7.48 -15.62 17.12
CA LYS A 123 -7.86 -15.03 18.41
C LYS A 123 -9.36 -14.78 18.55
N SER A 124 -10.04 -14.41 17.46
CA SER A 124 -11.43 -13.95 17.47
C SER A 124 -12.45 -14.98 16.99
N GLY A 125 -12.00 -16.04 16.30
CA GLY A 125 -12.85 -17.01 15.61
C GLY A 125 -13.57 -16.45 14.38
N SER A 126 -13.23 -15.23 13.93
CA SER A 126 -13.85 -14.58 12.77
C SER A 126 -12.80 -14.13 11.76
N PRO A 127 -13.00 -14.41 10.45
CA PRO A 127 -12.17 -13.86 9.38
C PRO A 127 -12.23 -12.32 9.30
N LEU A 128 -13.30 -11.72 9.81
CA LEU A 128 -13.49 -10.28 9.87
C LEU A 128 -13.75 -9.85 11.31
N SER A 129 -12.68 -9.62 12.06
CA SER A 129 -12.74 -8.87 13.32
C SER A 129 -13.14 -7.41 13.07
N SER A 130 -13.50 -6.68 14.13
CA SER A 130 -13.80 -5.23 14.03
C SER A 130 -12.64 -4.45 13.39
N GLU A 131 -11.41 -4.70 13.85
CA GLU A 131 -10.20 -4.03 13.34
C GLU A 131 -9.94 -4.33 11.86
N THR A 132 -10.12 -5.59 11.46
CA THR A 132 -9.91 -5.98 10.06
C THR A 132 -10.96 -5.39 9.12
N SER A 133 -12.21 -5.29 9.60
CA SER A 133 -13.32 -4.67 8.88
C SER A 133 -13.13 -3.16 8.73
N GLU A 134 -12.65 -2.51 9.79
CA GLU A 134 -12.32 -1.08 9.77
C GLU A 134 -11.17 -0.80 8.79
N THR A 135 -10.10 -1.58 8.84
CA THR A 135 -8.96 -1.44 7.92
C THR A 135 -9.40 -1.63 6.46
N LEU A 136 -10.19 -2.66 6.18
CA LEU A 136 -10.73 -2.91 4.83
C LEU A 136 -11.59 -1.71 4.36
N THR A 137 -12.48 -1.23 5.21
CA THR A 137 -13.36 -0.08 4.91
C THR A 137 -12.57 1.19 4.65
N SER A 138 -11.54 1.47 5.46
CA SER A 138 -10.66 2.61 5.27
C SER A 138 -9.90 2.53 3.95
N CYS A 139 -9.36 1.36 3.59
CA CYS A 139 -8.73 1.18 2.30
C CYS A 139 -9.69 1.36 1.12
N VAL A 140 -10.92 0.85 1.22
CA VAL A 140 -11.94 1.07 0.19
C VAL A 140 -12.21 2.56 -0.01
N ARG A 141 -12.39 3.30 1.09
CA ARG A 141 -12.61 4.75 1.05
C ARG A 141 -11.41 5.47 0.43
N PHE A 142 -10.20 5.11 0.85
CA PHE A 142 -8.98 5.75 0.39
C PHE A 142 -8.75 5.52 -1.11
N VAL A 143 -8.91 4.28 -1.59
CA VAL A 143 -8.79 3.97 -3.01
C VAL A 143 -9.84 4.70 -3.83
N ARG A 144 -11.11 4.70 -3.40
CA ARG A 144 -12.18 5.40 -4.13
C ARG A 144 -11.98 6.91 -4.18
N TYR A 145 -11.69 7.53 -3.03
CA TYR A 145 -11.45 8.97 -2.96
C TYR A 145 -10.18 9.38 -3.70
N GLY A 146 -9.09 8.63 -3.51
CA GLY A 146 -7.83 8.85 -4.20
C GLY A 146 -7.94 8.71 -5.71
N SER A 147 -8.71 7.70 -6.19
CA SER A 147 -9.03 7.57 -7.61
C SER A 147 -9.76 8.80 -8.13
N GLN A 148 -10.78 9.28 -7.41
CA GLN A 148 -11.54 10.46 -7.81
C GLN A 148 -10.66 11.71 -7.87
N LYS A 149 -9.84 11.98 -6.84
CA LYS A 149 -8.97 13.15 -6.79
C LYS A 149 -7.90 13.15 -7.89
N LEU A 150 -7.34 11.98 -8.21
CA LEU A 150 -6.32 11.86 -9.25
C LEU A 150 -6.90 11.94 -10.66
N LEU A 151 -8.15 11.50 -10.85
CA LEU A 151 -8.87 11.55 -12.13
C LEU A 151 -9.59 12.87 -12.38
N SER A 152 -10.05 13.56 -11.33
CA SER A 152 -10.70 14.86 -11.45
C SER A 152 -9.73 15.97 -11.84
N GLY A 153 -8.42 15.71 -11.71
CA GLY A 153 -7.39 16.63 -12.15
C GLY A 153 -7.65 18.01 -11.58
N ASP A 154 -7.71 18.15 -10.25
CA ASP A 154 -7.61 19.46 -9.61
C ASP A 154 -6.22 20.02 -9.97
N SER A 155 -6.15 20.59 -11.17
CA SER A 155 -5.32 21.71 -11.51
C SER A 155 -5.77 22.78 -10.54
N GLU A 156 -5.04 22.92 -9.44
CA GLU A 156 -4.88 24.24 -8.85
C GLU A 156 -4.32 25.14 -9.94
N ASN A 157 -5.24 25.73 -10.67
CA ASN A 157 -5.07 26.97 -11.38
C ASN A 157 -4.86 28.03 -10.30
N THR A 158 -3.66 28.10 -9.72
CA THR A 158 -3.19 29.35 -9.11
C THR A 158 -2.89 30.29 -10.26
N GLY A 159 -3.97 30.85 -10.80
CA GLY A 159 -3.92 32.04 -11.61
C GLY A 159 -3.44 33.20 -10.74
N GLU A 160 -2.48 33.93 -11.31
CA GLU A 160 -2.10 35.32 -11.05
C GLU A 160 -1.39 35.65 -9.72
#